data_AF-A0A382HKB1-F1
#
_entry.id   AF-A0A382HKB1-F1
#
_cell.length_a   1.000
_cell.length_b   1.000
_cell.length_c   1.000
_cell.angle_alpha   90.00
_cell.angle_beta   90.00
_cell.angle_gamma   90.00
#
_symmetry.space_group_name_H-M   'P 1'
#
loop_
_entity.id
_entity.type
_entity.pdbx_description
1 polymer ?
#
loop_
_entity_poly.entity_id
_entity_poly.type
_entity_poly.pdbx_seq_one_letter_code
_entity_poly.pdbx_strand_id
1 'polypeptide(L)' 'GAEIARSEWHREGRVPLHTLRADVDYGFSEAHTTYGVIGVKVWIFKGEILPPAEIAQSAAAPLDAST' A
#
# COMPACT_ATOMS: atom_id res chain seq x y z
N GLY A 1 12.32 -30.68 -0.99
CA GLY A 1 12.66 -29.25 -0.90
C GLY A 1 14.06 -29.03 -1.41
N ALA A 2 14.42 -27.81 -1.82
CA ALA A 2 15.81 -27.48 -2.09
C ALA A 2 16.58 -27.40 -0.76
N GLU A 3 17.83 -27.88 -0.75
CA GLU A 3 18.66 -27.95 0.47
C GLU A 3 19.21 -26.58 0.90
N ILE A 4 19.16 -25.60 -0.01
CA ILE A 4 19.55 -24.21 0.22
C ILE A 4 18.32 -23.33 0.09
N ALA A 5 18.07 -22.49 1.09
CA ALA A 5 16.97 -21.53 1.06
C ALA A 5 17.16 -20.50 -0.06
N ARG A 6 16.07 -20.19 -0.78
CA ARG A 6 16.05 -19.20 -1.87
C ARG A 6 14.86 -18.28 -1.71
N SER A 7 14.99 -17.05 -2.20
CA SER A 7 13.90 -16.10 -2.29
C SER A 7 13.61 -15.82 -3.75
N GLU A 8 12.41 -16.13 -4.19
CA GLU A 8 11.92 -15.79 -5.52
C GLU A 8 10.89 -14.67 -5.39
N TRP A 9 10.91 -13.74 -6.33
CA TRP A 9 9.96 -12.64 -6.39
C TRP A 9 9.42 -12.51 -7.81
N HIS A 10 8.14 -12.20 -7.91
CA HIS A 10 7.46 -11.93 -9.15
C HIS A 10 6.65 -10.64 -8.98
N ARG A 11 6.65 -9.79 -10.01
CA ARG A 11 5.91 -8.53 -10.00
C ARG A 11 5.23 -8.33 -11.34
N GLU A 12 3.94 -8.02 -11.28
CA GLU A 12 3.15 -7.63 -12.44
C GLU A 12 2.62 -6.21 -12.24
N GLY A 13 2.67 -5.38 -13.29
CA GLY A 13 2.22 -3.99 -13.24
C GLY A 13 3.16 -3.03 -12.48
N ARG A 14 2.57 -1.98 -11.89
CA ARG A 14 3.28 -0.90 -11.18
C ARG A 14 2.99 -0.94 -9.69
N VAL A 15 4.05 -0.92 -8.87
CA VAL A 15 3.98 -0.82 -7.40
C VAL A 15 4.92 0.31 -6.95
N PRO A 16 4.43 1.55 -6.82
CA PRO A 16 5.25 2.68 -6.42
C PRO A 16 5.49 2.71 -4.90
N LEU A 17 6.58 2.10 -4.44
CA LEU A 17 6.93 1.99 -3.01
C LEU A 17 7.44 3.28 -2.36
N HIS A 18 7.88 4.26 -3.17
CA HIS A 18 8.40 5.53 -2.69
C HIS A 18 7.33 6.63 -2.62
N THR A 19 6.13 6.38 -3.15
CA THR A 19 5.08 7.38 -3.26
C THR A 19 4.11 7.24 -2.09
N LEU A 20 4.20 8.12 -1.10
CA LEU A 20 3.38 8.04 0.13
C LEU A 20 1.87 8.16 -0.10
N ARG A 21 1.45 8.78 -1.21
CA ARG A 21 0.02 8.88 -1.60
C ARG A 21 -0.54 7.62 -2.27
N ALA A 22 0.32 6.66 -2.59
CA ALA A 22 -0.09 5.40 -3.18
C ALA A 22 -0.73 4.52 -2.10
N ASP A 23 -1.93 4.03 -2.37
CA ASP A 23 -2.57 3.02 -1.55
C ASP A 23 -1.93 1.66 -1.86
N VAL A 24 -1.01 1.23 -0.99
CA VAL A 24 -0.28 -0.03 -1.10
C VAL A 24 -0.54 -0.87 0.13
N ASP A 25 -1.23 -1.99 -0.05
CA ASP A 25 -1.40 -2.99 1.00
C ASP A 25 -0.22 -3.94 1.04
N TYR A 26 0.28 -4.16 2.25
CA TYR A 26 1.31 -5.14 2.54
C TYR A 26 0.75 -6.29 3.39
N GLY A 27 0.98 -7.52 2.95
CA GLY A 27 0.66 -8.73 3.70
C GLY A 27 1.88 -9.63 3.84
N PHE A 28 2.06 -10.19 5.03
CA PHE A 28 3.06 -11.23 5.30
C PHE A 28 2.37 -12.47 5.89
N SER A 29 2.72 -13.65 5.38
CA SER A 29 2.24 -14.92 5.91
C SER A 29 3.32 -16.00 5.80
N GLU A 30 3.30 -16.93 6.73
CA GLU A 30 4.23 -18.06 6.81
C GLU A 30 3.48 -19.36 6.54
N ALA A 31 4.01 -20.18 5.63
CA ALA A 31 3.51 -21.51 5.34
C ALA A 31 4.40 -22.55 6.03
N HIS A 32 3.82 -23.29 6.98
CA HIS A 32 4.48 -24.42 7.63
C HIS A 32 4.38 -25.66 6.73
N THR A 33 5.51 -26.08 6.17
CA THR A 33 5.60 -27.26 5.32
C THR A 33 6.47 -28.32 5.98
N THR A 34 6.42 -29.55 5.47
CA THR A 34 7.18 -30.70 6.00
C THR A 34 8.70 -30.47 6.01
N TYR A 35 9.20 -29.58 5.14
CA TYR A 35 10.63 -29.28 5.01
C TYR A 35 11.05 -27.97 5.66
N GLY A 36 10.14 -27.28 6.35
CA GLY A 36 10.41 -26.00 7.00
C GLY A 36 9.33 -24.94 6.75
N VAL A 37 9.66 -23.69 7.08
CA VAL A 37 8.75 -22.55 6.97
C VAL A 37 9.07 -21.74 5.71
N ILE A 38 8.06 -21.46 4.91
CA ILE A 38 8.17 -20.61 3.70
C ILE A 38 7.46 -19.28 3.99
N GLY A 39 8.20 -18.17 3.98
CA GLY A 39 7.64 -16.84 4.14
C GLY A 39 7.18 -16.26 2.80
N VAL A 40 5.93 -15.78 2.74
CA VAL A 40 5.33 -15.13 1.56
C VAL A 40 5.04 -13.67 1.89
N LYS A 41 5.58 -12.77 1.08
CA LYS A 41 5.36 -11.32 1.17
C LYS A 41 4.61 -10.86 -0.07
N VAL A 42 3.51 -10.14 0.13
CA VAL A 42 2.64 -9.66 -0.96
C VAL A 42 2.45 -8.15 -0.83
N TRP A 43 2.56 -7.46 -1.97
CA TRP A 43 2.24 -6.04 -2.10
C TRP A 43 1.15 -5.87 -3.16
N ILE A 44 0.07 -5.17 -2.82
CA ILE A 44 -1.05 -4.89 -3.72
C ILE A 44 -1.21 -3.37 -3.83
N PHE A 45 -1.01 -2.83 -5.02
CA PHE A 45 -1.29 -1.42 -5.30
C PHE A 45 -2.75 -1.26 -5.74
N LYS A 46 -3.53 -0.52 -4.96
CA LYS A 46 -4.97 -0.30 -5.18
C LYS A 46 -5.30 1.02 -5.89
N GLY A 47 -4.34 1.94 -5.99
CA GLY A 47 -4.52 3.25 -6.62
C GLY A 47 -3.88 4.37 -5.81
N GLU A 48 -4.19 5.63 -6.13
CA GLU A 48 -3.78 6.79 -5.33
C GLU A 48 -4.96 7.29 -4.49
N ILE A 49 -4.70 7.62 -3.23
CA ILE A 49 -5.70 8.20 -2.34
C ILE A 49 -5.81 9.69 -2.68
N LEU A 50 -6.84 10.07 -3.43
CA LEU A 50 -7.20 11.47 -3.63
C LEU A 50 -7.98 11.96 -2.39
N PRO A 51 -7.60 13.09 -1.76
CA PRO A 51 -8.41 13.66 -0.69
C PRO A 51 -9.83 13.96 -1.23
N PRO A 52 -10.89 13.57 -0.49
CA PRO A 52 -12.25 13.93 -0.88
C PRO A 52 -12.35 15.45 -1.02
N ALA A 53 -12.94 15.91 -2.11
CA ALA A 53 -13.07 17.33 -2.46
C ALA A 53 -13.84 18.17 -1.42
N GLU A 54 -14.40 17.56 -0.37
CA GLU A 54 -15.20 18.23 0.66
C GLU A 54 -14.37 19.02 1.67
N ILE A 55 -13.13 18.62 1.97
CA ILE A 55 -12.32 19.32 2.99
C ILE A 55 -11.84 20.69 2.48
N ALA A 56 -11.73 20.88 1.17
CA ALA A 56 -11.29 22.14 0.56
C ALA A 56 -12.35 23.26 0.60
N GLN A 57 -13.64 22.95 0.78
CA GLN A 57 -14.72 23.96 0.74
C GLN A 57 -15.03 24.60 2.10
N SER A 58 -14.68 23.96 3.22
CA SER A 58 -14.96 24.49 4.56
C SER A 58 -13.94 25.53 5.07
N ALA A 59 -12.78 25.64 4.42
CA ALA A 59 -11.74 26.62 4.78
C ALA A 59 -11.88 27.97 4.05
N ALA A 60 -12.82 28.08 3.11
CA ALA A 60 -13.07 29.29 2.32
C ALA A 60 -14.46 29.89 2.65
N ALA A 61 -14.71 30.19 3.92
CA ALA A 61 -15.76 31.14 4.29
C ALA A 61 -15.09 32.51 4.50
N PRO A 62 -15.40 33.53 3.66
CA PRO A 62 -14.75 34.84 3.75
C PRO A 62 -15.15 35.56 5.04
N LEU A 63 -14.17 36.23 5.65
CA LEU A 63 -14.38 37.43 6.43
C LEU A 63 -15.21 38.39 5.57
N ASP A 64 -16.38 38.86 6.05
CA ASP A 64 -17.07 40.11 5.67
C ASP A 64 -18.56 40.08 6.10
N ALA A 65 -18.83 40.38 7.37
CA ALA A 65 -20.15 40.84 7.81
C ALA A 65 -19.98 42.27 8.36
N SER A 66 -20.37 43.22 7.53
CA SER A 66 -20.51 44.65 7.81
C SER A 66 -21.41 44.89 9.04
N THR A 67 -20.85 45.41 10.14
CA THR A 67 -21.46 46.36 11.10
C THR A 67 -20.35 46.95 11.98
#